data_AF-A0AAW7Q0H9-F1
#
_entry.id   AF-A0AAW7Q0H9-F1
#
_cell.length_a   1.000
_cell.length_b   1.000
_cell.length_c   1.000
_cell.angle_alpha   90.00
_cell.angle_beta   90.00
_cell.angle_gamma   90.00
#
_symmetry.space_group_name_H-M   'P 1'
#
loop_
_entity.id
_entity.type
_entity.pdbx_description
1 polymer ?
#
loop_
_entity_poly.entity_id
_entity_poly.type
_entity_poly.pdbx_seq_one_letter_code
_entity_poly.pdbx_strand_id
1 'polypeptide(L)'
;MPISRVKDFLENELENLDNLSYKIDNDDNHIYVIFSIILGENSNKELTFKLLNNILYLHSITYGWKPVEKGSANKYFWIEVLK
;
A
#
# COMPACT_ATOMS: atom_id res chain seq x y z
N MET A 1 -6.61 -13.49 -2.29
CA MET A 1 -5.70 -13.02 -1.20
C MET A 1 -6.50 -12.28 -0.14
N PRO A 2 -6.19 -12.32 1.18
CA PRO A 2 -7.01 -11.65 2.18
C PRO A 2 -6.83 -10.14 2.11
N ILE A 3 -7.86 -9.46 1.58
CA ILE A 3 -7.96 -7.99 1.51
C ILE A 3 -7.79 -7.35 2.89
N SER A 4 -8.21 -8.05 3.95
CA SER A 4 -8.07 -7.59 5.34
C SER A 4 -6.64 -7.18 5.69
N ARG A 5 -5.61 -7.94 5.30
CA ARG A 5 -4.23 -7.61 5.70
C ARG A 5 -3.72 -6.29 5.09
N VAL A 6 -4.14 -5.98 3.86
CA VAL A 6 -3.81 -4.68 3.25
C VAL A 6 -4.61 -3.56 3.92
N LYS A 7 -5.89 -3.80 4.24
CA LYS A 7 -6.70 -2.83 4.99
C LYS A 7 -6.09 -2.52 6.36
N ASP A 8 -5.77 -3.54 7.15
CA ASP A 8 -5.17 -3.37 8.47
C ASP A 8 -3.86 -2.56 8.39
N PHE A 9 -3.02 -2.85 7.38
CA PHE A 9 -1.79 -2.10 7.14
C PHE A 9 -2.07 -0.63 6.79
N LEU A 10 -3.02 -0.37 5.88
CA LEU A 10 -3.38 0.99 5.47
C LEU A 10 -4.04 1.77 6.61
N GLU A 11 -4.91 1.15 7.40
CA GLU A 11 -5.52 1.78 8.56
C GLU A 11 -4.47 2.24 9.56
N ASN A 12 -3.45 1.42 9.82
CA ASN A 12 -2.33 1.79 10.70
C ASN A 12 -1.45 2.91 10.12
N GLU A 13 -1.05 2.82 8.85
CA GLU A 13 -0.18 3.84 8.26
C GLU A 13 -0.91 5.18 8.02
N LEU A 14 -2.22 5.16 7.73
CA LEU A 14 -2.98 6.35 7.36
C LEU A 14 -3.81 6.94 8.51
N GLU A 15 -3.80 6.34 9.71
CA GLU A 15 -4.69 6.67 10.85
C GLU A 15 -4.81 8.18 11.13
N ASN A 16 -3.71 8.93 10.99
CA ASN A 16 -3.64 10.35 11.34
C ASN A 16 -3.50 11.27 10.11
N LEU A 17 -3.80 10.76 8.91
CA LEU A 17 -3.72 11.56 7.69
C LEU A 17 -5.11 11.86 7.13
N ASP A 18 -5.44 13.15 7.16
CA ASP A 18 -6.59 13.70 6.46
C ASP A 18 -6.32 13.82 4.95
N ASN A 19 -7.39 13.94 4.16
CA ASN A 19 -7.35 14.18 2.71
C ASN A 19 -6.68 13.05 1.90
N LEU A 20 -6.92 11.81 2.29
CA LEU A 20 -6.63 10.62 1.49
C LEU A 20 -7.91 9.95 1.03
N SER A 21 -7.92 9.50 -0.22
CA SER A 21 -9.00 8.67 -0.76
C SER A 21 -8.38 7.61 -1.65
N TYR A 22 -8.77 6.36 -1.44
CA TYR A 22 -8.31 5.23 -2.21
C TYR A 22 -9.40 4.17 -2.35
N LYS A 23 -9.25 3.31 -3.36
CA LYS A 23 -10.01 2.07 -3.49
C LYS A 23 -9.06 0.89 -3.45
N ILE A 24 -9.57 -0.25 -3.01
CA ILE A 24 -8.85 -1.51 -3.05
C ILE A 24 -9.49 -2.40 -4.11
N ASP A 25 -8.65 -2.97 -4.96
CA ASP A 25 -9.02 -3.96 -5.97
C ASP A 25 -8.12 -5.19 -5.81
N ASN A 26 -8.46 -6.32 -6.41
CA ASN A 26 -7.65 -7.53 -6.32
C ASN A 26 -7.85 -8.48 -7.50
N ASP A 27 -6.82 -9.28 -7.76
CA ASP A 27 -6.89 -10.47 -8.60
C ASP A 27 -6.51 -11.73 -7.80
N ASP A 28 -6.22 -12.82 -8.49
CA ASP A 28 -5.83 -14.10 -7.88
C ASP A 28 -4.52 -14.02 -7.07
N ASN A 29 -3.59 -13.15 -7.49
CA ASN A 29 -2.22 -13.10 -6.99
C ASN A 29 -1.90 -11.80 -6.21
N HIS A 30 -2.59 -10.70 -6.52
CA HIS A 30 -2.22 -9.37 -6.07
C HIS A 30 -3.43 -8.59 -5.53
N ILE A 31 -3.11 -7.61 -4.69
CA ILE A 31 -4.04 -6.59 -4.22
C ILE A 31 -3.52 -5.24 -4.70
N TYR A 32 -4.41 -4.41 -5.22
CA TYR A 32 -4.12 -3.10 -5.75
C TYR A 32 -4.76 -2.04 -4.85
N VAL A 33 -4.00 -1.02 -4.48
CA VAL A 33 -4.49 0.15 -3.78
C VAL A 33 -4.35 1.33 -4.73
N ILE A 34 -5.48 1.88 -5.16
CA ILE A 34 -5.54 2.93 -6.16
C ILE A 34 -5.97 4.22 -5.45
N PHE A 35 -5.04 5.14 -5.27
CA PHE A 35 -5.28 6.43 -4.65
C PHE A 35 -5.89 7.40 -5.66
N SER A 36 -7.03 7.98 -5.29
CA SER A 36 -7.66 9.09 -6.02
C SER A 36 -7.26 10.45 -5.46
N ILE A 37 -6.96 10.52 -4.16
CA ILE A 37 -6.50 11.74 -3.48
C ILE A 37 -5.37 11.37 -2.52
N ILE A 38 -4.26 12.12 -2.57
CA ILE A 38 -3.15 12.04 -1.61
C ILE A 38 -2.86 13.46 -1.12
N LEU A 39 -2.96 13.69 0.19
CA LEU A 39 -2.68 14.98 0.83
C LEU A 39 -3.44 16.17 0.19
N GLY A 40 -4.67 15.94 -0.26
CA GLY A 40 -5.52 16.96 -0.89
C GLY A 40 -5.31 17.17 -2.39
N GLU A 41 -4.36 16.46 -3.00
CA GLU A 41 -4.12 16.51 -4.44
C GLU A 41 -4.71 15.29 -5.16
N ASN A 42 -5.24 15.50 -6.36
CA ASN A 42 -5.70 14.41 -7.21
C ASN A 42 -4.51 13.50 -7.57
N SER A 43 -4.72 12.20 -7.38
CA SER A 43 -3.73 11.18 -7.70
C SER A 43 -4.37 10.09 -8.55
N ASN A 44 -3.54 9.39 -9.30
CA ASN A 44 -3.86 8.15 -10.01
C ASN A 44 -2.87 7.04 -9.63
N LYS A 45 -2.26 7.17 -8.44
CA LYS A 45 -1.21 6.28 -7.98
C LYS A 45 -1.76 4.92 -7.61
N GLU A 46 -1.12 3.89 -8.12
CA GLU A 46 -1.44 2.50 -7.85
C GLU A 46 -0.28 1.82 -7.13
N LEU A 47 -0.59 1.16 -6.02
CA LEU A 47 0.35 0.33 -5.27
C LEU A 47 -0.09 -1.13 -5.32
N THR A 48 0.85 -2.02 -5.65
CA THR A 48 0.60 -3.46 -5.73
C THR A 48 1.16 -4.18 -4.52
N PHE A 49 0.32 -5.03 -3.91
CA PHE A 49 0.66 -5.84 -2.76
C PHE A 49 0.53 -7.33 -3.09
N LYS A 50 1.31 -8.15 -2.40
CA LYS A 50 1.13 -9.61 -2.37
C LYS A 50 1.41 -10.19 -0.99
N LEU A 51 0.79 -11.32 -0.68
CA LEU A 51 0.99 -12.04 0.57
C LEU A 51 1.75 -13.31 0.25
N LEU A 52 2.92 -13.47 0.84
CA LEU A 52 3.74 -14.67 0.66
C LEU A 52 4.25 -15.13 2.01
N ASN A 53 3.99 -16.39 2.37
CA ASN A 53 4.38 -16.97 3.67
C ASN A 53 3.97 -16.09 4.86
N ASN A 54 2.75 -15.56 4.83
CA ASN A 54 2.17 -14.66 5.83
C ASN A 54 2.93 -13.32 6.02
N ILE A 55 3.69 -12.89 5.01
CA ILE A 55 4.37 -11.59 4.99
C ILE A 55 3.73 -10.73 3.91
N LEU A 56 3.30 -9.52 4.28
CA LEU A 56 2.80 -8.55 3.31
C LEU A 56 3.96 -7.88 2.58
N TYR A 57 3.96 -7.99 1.26
CA TYR A 57 4.93 -7.34 0.39
C TYR A 57 4.25 -6.23 -0.40
N LEU A 58 4.91 -5.08 -0.49
CA LEU A 58 4.63 -4.01 -1.46
C LEU A 58 5.61 -4.13 -2.63
N HIS A 59 5.14 -3.95 -3.85
CA HIS A 59 6.00 -3.74 -5.01
C HIS A 59 6.37 -2.26 -5.12
N SER A 60 7.64 -1.94 -4.87
CA SER A 60 8.21 -0.64 -5.20
C SER A 60 8.76 -0.68 -6.62
N ILE A 61 8.48 0.34 -7.43
CA ILE A 61 9.05 0.45 -8.79
C ILE A 61 10.59 0.48 -8.73
N THR A 62 11.14 1.12 -7.69
CA THR A 62 12.58 1.34 -7.56
C THR A 62 13.28 0.19 -6.85
N TYR A 63 12.63 -0.44 -5.87
CA TYR A 63 13.27 -1.38 -4.95
C TYR A 63 12.72 -2.82 -5.02
N GLY A 64 11.74 -3.07 -5.89
CA GLY A 64 11.06 -4.36 -6.03
C GLY A 64 10.21 -4.70 -4.82
N TRP A 65 10.02 -6.00 -4.57
CA TRP A 65 9.18 -6.50 -3.47
C TRP A 65 9.81 -6.25 -2.10
N LYS A 66 9.11 -5.52 -1.22
CA LYS A 66 9.56 -5.20 0.14
C LYS A 66 8.56 -5.65 1.20
N PRO A 67 9.01 -6.32 2.28
CA PRO A 67 8.14 -6.82 3.33
C PRO A 67 7.73 -5.68 4.27
N VAL A 68 6.65 -4.97 3.96
CA VAL A 68 6.32 -3.66 4.57
C VAL A 68 5.96 -3.72 6.04
N GLU A 69 5.56 -4.88 6.55
CA GLU A 69 5.27 -5.10 7.99
C GLU A 69 6.52 -5.39 8.84
N LYS A 70 7.73 -5.49 8.25
CA LYS A 70 8.95 -5.90 8.98
C LYS A 70 9.87 -4.72 9.28
N GLY A 71 10.12 -4.48 10.57
CA GLY A 71 11.06 -3.45 11.02
C GLY A 71 10.69 -2.07 10.46
N SER A 72 11.66 -1.35 9.90
CA SER A 72 11.43 -0.03 9.28
C SER A 72 11.09 -0.11 7.77
N ALA A 73 10.52 -1.21 7.29
CA ALA A 73 10.24 -1.40 5.86
C ALA A 73 8.97 -0.69 5.39
N ASN A 74 8.10 -0.24 6.29
CA ASN A 74 6.96 0.62 5.95
C ASN A 74 7.40 1.92 5.24
N LYS A 75 8.64 2.38 5.42
CA LYS A 75 9.22 3.50 4.65
C LYS A 75 9.07 3.35 3.13
N TYR A 76 9.07 2.12 2.61
CA TYR A 76 8.90 1.88 1.18
C TYR A 76 7.49 2.22 0.71
N PHE A 77 6.48 2.03 1.56
CA PHE A 77 5.12 2.51 1.29
C PHE A 77 5.11 4.03 1.14
N TRP A 78 5.67 4.76 2.10
CA TRP A 78 5.72 6.23 2.04
C TRP A 78 6.51 6.77 0.87
N ILE A 79 7.65 6.15 0.52
CA ILE A 79 8.41 6.52 -0.66
C ILE A 79 7.55 6.40 -1.93
N GLU A 80 6.83 5.28 -2.09
CA GLU A 80 5.99 5.10 -3.27
C GLU A 80 4.80 6.07 -3.22
N VAL A 81 4.16 6.31 -2.07
CA VAL A 81 3.02 7.25 -1.92
C VAL A 81 3.41 8.69 -2.24
N LEU A 82 4.60 9.15 -1.86
CA LEU A 82 5.02 10.55 -1.99
C LEU A 82 5.78 10.87 -3.29
N LYS A 83 6.26 9.87 -4.03
CA LYS A 83 7.07 10.06 -5.24
C LYS A 83 6.25 10.34 -6.50
#